data_AF-A0A2R4TD30-F1
#
_entry.id   AF-A0A2R4TD30-F1
#
_cell.length_a   1.000
_cell.length_b   1.000
_cell.length_c   1.000
_cell.angle_alpha   90.00
_cell.angle_beta   90.00
_cell.angle_gamma   90.00
#
_symmetry.space_group_name_H-M   'P 1'
#
loop_
_entity.id
_entity.type
_entity.pdbx_description
1 polymer ?
#
loop_
_entity_poly.entity_id
_entity_poly.type
_entity_poly.pdbx_seq_one_letter_code
_entity_poly.pdbx_strand_id
1 'polypeptide(L)'
;MSDFVTMERRGGEQPCPWALASLKDLSEEERAAVAWIVAEAVMRQRCGPVVKAFAAWRSFKLSGTALSDVGQQWVTAFAEPVFKPSKATEVPQGVPGHVGEWLWYLLALESADVPTRVKEYQAVPKDYVIDAGADGLVIYRSNNGTGPELLFRLWEMRKYTGGQESISGTVTGAWQQLSKHGTRCVISQVAWADKHVSGDVGAFVSQLPELRLTGDVSSGAGVSVATNSSAAPRRAFSTAHTYLTWRTPGSWRA
;
A
#
# COMPACT_ATOMS: atom_id res chain seq x y z
N MET A 1 7.19 -12.45 -3.83
CA MET A 1 7.90 -11.16 -3.81
C MET A 1 9.11 -11.23 -2.88
N SER A 2 8.97 -11.88 -1.72
CA SER A 2 9.97 -11.98 -0.65
C SER A 2 11.33 -12.52 -1.09
N ASP A 3 11.38 -13.42 -2.08
CA ASP A 3 12.65 -13.95 -2.61
C ASP A 3 13.53 -12.88 -3.27
N PHE A 4 12.95 -11.75 -3.69
CA PHE A 4 13.66 -10.62 -4.32
C PHE A 4 13.90 -9.46 -3.36
N VAL A 5 13.38 -9.52 -2.13
CA VAL A 5 13.39 -8.38 -1.21
C VAL A 5 14.17 -8.70 0.04
N THR A 6 15.20 -7.89 0.30
CA THR A 6 15.86 -7.90 1.61
C THR A 6 15.12 -6.96 2.55
N MET A 7 14.73 -7.45 3.72
CA MET A 7 14.08 -6.66 4.77
C MET A 7 15.05 -6.39 5.92
N GLU A 8 15.31 -5.12 6.20
CA GLU A 8 16.14 -4.69 7.32
C GLU A 8 15.31 -3.89 8.33
N ARG A 9 15.26 -4.32 9.59
CA ARG A 9 14.64 -3.53 10.66
C ARG A 9 15.59 -2.42 11.10
N ARG A 10 15.08 -1.19 11.21
CA ARG A 10 15.81 0.01 11.59
C ARG A 10 15.04 0.82 12.63
N GLY A 11 15.76 1.71 13.32
CA GLY A 11 15.16 2.61 14.30
C GLY A 11 14.64 1.93 15.56
N GLY A 12 15.28 0.86 16.01
CA GLY A 12 14.92 0.19 17.27
C GLY A 12 15.08 1.09 18.50
N GLU A 13 15.93 2.10 18.40
CA GLU A 13 16.16 3.17 19.36
C GLU A 13 15.17 4.34 19.24
N GLN A 14 14.26 4.31 18.27
CA GLN A 14 13.31 5.40 17.99
C GLN A 14 11.90 5.03 18.47
N PRO A 15 11.04 6.03 18.79
CA PRO A 15 9.65 5.76 19.18
C PRO A 15 8.83 5.02 18.12
N CYS A 16 9.24 5.14 16.85
CA CYS A 16 8.65 4.47 15.70
C CYS A 16 9.74 3.66 14.97
N PRO A 17 9.89 2.36 15.29
CA PRO A 17 10.73 1.48 14.50
C PRO A 17 10.12 1.30 13.11
N TRP A 18 10.98 1.04 12.13
CA TRP A 18 10.59 0.93 10.74
C TRP A 18 11.38 -0.16 10.03
N ALA A 19 10.94 -0.58 8.85
CA ALA A 19 11.67 -1.53 8.03
C ALA A 19 12.06 -0.91 6.68
N LEU A 20 13.27 -1.22 6.23
CA LEU A 20 13.69 -0.95 4.85
C LEU A 20 13.50 -2.24 4.03
N ALA A 21 12.58 -2.20 3.09
CA ALA A 21 12.48 -3.18 2.01
C ALA A 21 13.41 -2.75 0.88
N SER A 22 14.35 -3.62 0.49
CA SER A 22 15.33 -3.33 -0.55
C SER A 22 15.25 -4.34 -1.69
N LEU A 23 15.05 -3.80 -2.90
CA LEU A 23 15.19 -4.48 -4.19
C LEU A 23 16.54 -4.12 -4.85
N LYS A 24 17.55 -3.82 -4.02
CA LYS A 24 18.89 -3.45 -4.50
C LYS A 24 19.62 -4.69 -5.00
N ASP A 25 20.54 -4.49 -5.93
CA ASP A 25 21.46 -5.53 -6.43
C ASP A 25 20.78 -6.67 -7.21
N LEU A 26 19.50 -6.51 -7.55
CA LEU A 26 18.81 -7.36 -8.52
C LEU A 26 19.47 -7.26 -9.91
N SER A 27 19.64 -8.40 -10.56
CA SER A 27 19.94 -8.49 -11.99
C SER A 27 18.80 -7.89 -12.83
N GLU A 28 19.05 -7.70 -14.13
CA GLU A 28 18.01 -7.23 -15.05
C GLU A 28 16.82 -8.20 -15.13
N GLU A 29 17.10 -9.51 -15.14
CA GLU A 29 16.08 -10.55 -15.16
C GLU A 29 15.24 -10.55 -13.88
N GLU A 30 15.86 -10.45 -12.70
CA GLU A 30 15.12 -10.38 -11.43
C GLU A 30 14.29 -9.10 -11.32
N ARG A 31 14.81 -7.95 -11.79
CA ARG A 31 14.02 -6.71 -11.87
C ARG A 31 12.81 -6.87 -12.80
N ALA A 32 12.99 -7.52 -13.95
CA ALA A 32 11.89 -7.81 -14.87
C ALA A 32 10.87 -8.76 -14.23
N ALA A 33 11.32 -9.76 -13.47
CA ALA A 33 10.44 -10.67 -12.73
C ALA A 33 9.61 -9.94 -11.66
N VAL A 34 10.23 -9.04 -10.88
CA VAL A 34 9.50 -8.21 -9.90
C VAL A 34 8.50 -7.30 -10.58
N ALA A 35 8.87 -6.64 -11.68
CA ALA A 35 7.96 -5.81 -12.47
C ALA A 35 6.79 -6.63 -13.02
N TRP A 36 7.04 -7.87 -13.45
CA TRP A 36 6.01 -8.81 -13.90
C TRP A 36 5.05 -9.18 -12.77
N ILE A 37 5.57 -9.53 -11.58
CA ILE A 37 4.75 -9.86 -10.40
C ILE A 37 3.80 -8.71 -10.06
N VAL A 38 4.31 -7.48 -10.04
CA VAL A 38 3.50 -6.27 -9.80
C VAL A 38 2.46 -6.09 -10.90
N ALA A 39 2.87 -6.15 -12.18
CA ALA A 39 1.96 -5.96 -13.32
C ALA A 39 0.85 -7.03 -13.36
N GLU A 40 1.17 -8.28 -13.04
CA GLU A 40 0.21 -9.38 -12.99
C GLU A 40 -0.80 -9.18 -11.84
N ALA A 41 -0.35 -8.75 -10.67
CA ALA A 41 -1.23 -8.44 -9.54
C ALA A 41 -2.19 -7.29 -9.86
N VAL A 42 -1.66 -6.20 -10.44
CA VAL A 42 -2.43 -5.04 -10.93
C VAL A 42 -3.51 -5.48 -11.91
N MET A 43 -3.13 -6.23 -12.95
CA MET A 43 -4.08 -6.66 -13.98
C MET A 43 -5.11 -7.65 -13.46
N ARG A 44 -4.73 -8.52 -12.54
CA ARG A 44 -5.66 -9.46 -11.92
C ARG A 44 -6.74 -8.72 -11.13
N GLN A 45 -6.37 -7.72 -10.32
CA GLN A 45 -7.36 -6.86 -9.66
C GLN A 45 -8.21 -6.13 -10.69
N ARG A 46 -7.55 -5.46 -11.64
CA ARG A 46 -8.21 -4.57 -12.61
C ARG A 46 -9.25 -5.29 -13.47
N CYS A 47 -8.98 -6.53 -13.85
CA CYS A 47 -9.94 -7.35 -14.58
C CYS A 47 -11.05 -7.91 -13.69
N GLY A 48 -10.79 -8.08 -12.38
CA GLY A 48 -11.76 -8.56 -11.39
C GLY A 48 -12.52 -9.81 -11.87
N PRO A 49 -13.86 -9.77 -11.95
CA PRO A 49 -14.67 -10.92 -12.38
C PRO A 49 -14.54 -11.25 -13.88
N VAL A 50 -13.94 -10.37 -14.69
CA VAL A 50 -13.78 -10.56 -16.15
C VAL A 50 -12.54 -11.41 -16.43
N VAL A 51 -12.56 -12.67 -15.99
CA VAL A 51 -11.40 -13.59 -16.04
C VAL A 51 -10.79 -13.73 -17.44
N LYS A 52 -11.61 -13.67 -18.49
CA LYS A 52 -11.16 -13.75 -19.88
C LYS A 52 -10.25 -12.60 -20.29
N ALA A 53 -10.47 -11.39 -19.76
CA ALA A 53 -9.64 -10.23 -20.08
C ALA A 53 -8.22 -10.40 -19.49
N PHE A 54 -8.12 -10.89 -18.25
CA PHE A 54 -6.84 -11.19 -17.61
C PHE A 54 -6.09 -12.29 -18.36
N ALA A 55 -6.78 -13.38 -18.73
CA ALA A 55 -6.18 -14.48 -19.48
C ALA A 55 -5.66 -14.03 -20.85
N ALA A 56 -6.42 -13.19 -21.57
CA ALA A 56 -6.03 -12.65 -22.86
C ALA A 56 -4.79 -11.74 -22.74
N TRP A 57 -4.77 -10.83 -21.76
CA TRP A 57 -3.61 -9.97 -21.49
C TRP A 57 -2.36 -10.79 -21.16
N ARG A 58 -2.49 -11.76 -20.24
CA ARG A 58 -1.37 -12.61 -19.80
C ARG A 58 -0.81 -13.45 -20.94
N SER A 59 -1.68 -14.04 -21.77
CA SER A 59 -1.29 -14.80 -22.96
C SER A 59 -0.52 -13.91 -23.94
N PHE A 60 -1.09 -12.76 -24.33
CA PHE A 60 -0.43 -11.81 -25.23
C PHE A 60 0.97 -11.40 -24.75
N LYS A 61 1.14 -11.17 -23.44
CA LYS A 61 2.41 -10.75 -22.86
C LYS A 61 3.45 -11.86 -22.72
N LEU A 62 3.04 -13.11 -22.48
CA LEU A 62 3.97 -14.24 -22.29
C LEU A 62 4.32 -14.96 -23.59
N SER A 63 3.36 -15.18 -24.48
CA SER A 63 3.57 -15.96 -25.71
C SER A 63 3.73 -15.09 -26.96
N GLY A 64 3.50 -13.78 -26.88
CA GLY A 64 3.51 -12.88 -28.03
C GLY A 64 2.38 -13.15 -29.03
N THR A 65 1.38 -13.96 -28.67
CA THR A 65 0.24 -14.28 -29.53
C THR A 65 -0.53 -13.01 -29.85
N ALA A 66 -0.57 -12.61 -31.12
CA ALA A 66 -1.28 -11.42 -31.56
C ALA A 66 -2.76 -11.47 -31.12
N LEU A 67 -3.23 -10.38 -30.54
CA LEU A 67 -4.66 -10.18 -30.27
C LEU A 67 -5.36 -9.77 -31.56
N SER A 68 -6.63 -10.17 -31.72
CA SER A 68 -7.50 -9.55 -32.72
C SER A 68 -7.73 -8.08 -32.38
N ASP A 69 -8.21 -7.27 -33.32
CA ASP A 69 -8.50 -5.85 -33.08
C ASP A 69 -9.45 -5.64 -31.88
N VAL A 70 -10.49 -6.48 -31.78
CA VAL A 70 -11.43 -6.47 -30.64
C VAL A 70 -10.71 -6.88 -29.35
N GLY A 71 -9.86 -7.90 -29.40
CA GLY A 71 -9.06 -8.33 -28.25
C GLY A 71 -8.09 -7.25 -27.77
N GLN A 72 -7.46 -6.53 -28.70
CA GLN A 72 -6.55 -5.43 -28.39
C GLN A 72 -7.30 -4.27 -27.73
N GLN A 73 -8.44 -3.84 -28.28
CA GLN A 73 -9.27 -2.80 -27.67
C GLN A 73 -9.71 -3.20 -26.26
N TRP A 74 -10.13 -4.46 -26.10
CA TRP A 74 -10.61 -4.97 -24.82
C TRP A 74 -9.53 -5.02 -23.75
N VAL A 75 -8.35 -5.57 -24.06
CA VAL A 75 -7.21 -5.61 -23.13
C VAL A 75 -6.72 -4.20 -22.79
N THR A 76 -6.69 -3.30 -23.79
CA THR A 76 -6.25 -1.91 -23.62
C THR A 76 -7.17 -1.16 -22.65
N ALA A 77 -8.49 -1.34 -22.73
CA ALA A 77 -9.45 -0.69 -21.83
C ALA A 77 -9.25 -1.06 -20.34
N PHE A 78 -8.71 -2.25 -20.06
CA PHE A 78 -8.32 -2.63 -18.70
C PHE A 78 -6.93 -2.08 -18.33
N ALA A 79 -5.96 -2.18 -19.23
CA ALA A 79 -4.56 -1.89 -18.95
C ALA A 79 -4.23 -0.38 -18.88
N GLU A 80 -4.85 0.47 -19.70
CA GLU A 80 -4.51 1.89 -19.76
C GLU A 80 -4.69 2.64 -18.43
N PRO A 81 -5.81 2.47 -17.70
CA PRO A 81 -6.02 3.18 -16.43
C PRO A 81 -4.96 2.93 -15.34
N VAL A 82 -4.27 1.79 -15.41
CA VAL A 82 -3.32 1.32 -14.40
C VAL A 82 -1.86 1.38 -14.83
N PHE A 83 -1.59 1.49 -16.13
CA PHE A 83 -0.22 1.59 -16.66
C PHE A 83 0.09 2.88 -17.40
N LYS A 84 -0.92 3.69 -17.77
CA LYS A 84 -0.72 4.99 -18.41
C LYS A 84 -1.21 6.12 -17.50
N PRO A 85 -0.44 7.20 -17.33
CA PRO A 85 -0.97 8.44 -16.75
C PRO A 85 -2.04 9.03 -17.68
N SER A 86 -3.08 9.65 -17.11
CA SER A 86 -4.21 10.21 -17.85
C SER A 86 -3.85 11.41 -18.76
N LYS A 87 -2.63 11.95 -18.67
CA LYS A 87 -2.12 13.01 -19.55
C LYS A 87 -0.75 12.64 -20.11
N ALA A 88 -0.65 12.61 -21.45
CA ALA A 88 0.59 12.31 -22.17
C ALA A 88 1.68 13.41 -22.04
N THR A 89 1.34 14.58 -21.49
CA THR A 89 2.21 15.77 -21.45
C THR A 89 2.88 16.03 -20.10
N GLU A 90 2.56 15.26 -19.06
CA GLU A 90 3.19 15.38 -17.75
C GLU A 90 4.07 14.14 -17.53
N VAL A 91 5.27 14.34 -16.98
CA VAL A 91 6.13 13.24 -16.50
C VAL A 91 5.22 12.23 -15.77
N PRO A 92 5.27 10.92 -16.04
CA PRO A 92 4.38 9.93 -15.43
C PRO A 92 4.56 9.85 -13.91
N GLN A 93 4.08 10.84 -13.17
CA GLN A 93 4.26 10.91 -11.73
C GLN A 93 3.39 9.84 -11.07
N GLY A 94 2.23 9.50 -11.62
CA GLY A 94 1.34 8.50 -11.04
C GLY A 94 1.94 7.10 -10.95
N VAL A 95 2.59 6.62 -12.02
CA VAL A 95 3.01 5.20 -12.15
C VAL A 95 4.01 4.78 -11.06
N PRO A 96 5.10 5.51 -10.76
CA PRO A 96 5.99 5.12 -9.66
C PRO A 96 5.31 5.11 -8.29
N GLY A 97 4.32 5.98 -8.08
CA GLY A 97 3.52 6.00 -6.85
C GLY A 97 2.67 4.74 -6.73
N HIS A 98 1.96 4.41 -7.81
CA HIS A 98 1.13 3.22 -7.89
C HIS A 98 1.95 1.92 -7.76
N VAL A 99 3.11 1.84 -8.40
CA VAL A 99 4.04 0.71 -8.21
C VAL A 99 4.49 0.62 -6.74
N GLY A 100 4.77 1.75 -6.09
CA GLY A 100 5.08 1.80 -4.66
C GLY A 100 3.95 1.27 -3.78
N GLU A 101 2.69 1.64 -4.08
CA GLU A 101 1.51 1.13 -3.39
C GLU A 101 1.37 -0.39 -3.52
N TRP A 102 1.54 -0.90 -4.74
CA TRP A 102 1.46 -2.34 -5.02
C TRP A 102 2.60 -3.13 -4.39
N LEU A 103 3.81 -2.60 -4.38
CA LEU A 103 4.95 -3.22 -3.69
C LEU A 103 4.68 -3.30 -2.18
N TRP A 104 4.18 -2.23 -1.57
CA TRP A 104 3.76 -2.27 -0.17
C TRP A 104 2.67 -3.33 0.05
N TYR A 105 1.64 -3.37 -0.81
CA TYR A 105 0.53 -4.31 -0.67
C TYR A 105 1.00 -5.76 -0.74
N LEU A 106 1.80 -6.12 -1.74
CA LEU A 106 2.32 -7.47 -1.92
C LEU A 106 3.27 -7.88 -0.78
N LEU A 107 4.12 -6.96 -0.32
CA LEU A 107 5.00 -7.23 0.83
C LEU A 107 4.22 -7.36 2.13
N ALA A 108 3.21 -6.53 2.35
CA ALA A 108 2.33 -6.62 3.50
C ALA A 108 1.51 -7.92 3.47
N LEU A 109 1.10 -8.40 2.28
CA LEU A 109 0.44 -9.69 2.10
C LEU A 109 1.32 -10.86 2.56
N GLU A 110 2.57 -10.88 2.12
CA GLU A 110 3.55 -11.95 2.41
C GLU A 110 4.18 -11.84 3.80
N SER A 111 4.05 -10.69 4.46
CA SER A 111 4.56 -10.49 5.82
C SER A 111 3.89 -11.46 6.79
N ALA A 112 4.71 -12.27 7.45
CA ALA A 112 4.23 -13.18 8.48
C ALA A 112 3.51 -12.42 9.59
N ASP A 113 2.40 -13.00 10.04
CA ASP A 113 1.74 -12.58 11.27
C ASP A 113 2.73 -12.64 12.44
N VAL A 114 2.57 -11.72 13.38
CA VAL A 114 3.32 -11.76 14.63
C VAL A 114 2.49 -12.51 15.68
N PRO A 115 3.09 -13.22 16.64
CA PRO A 115 2.32 -13.98 17.64
C PRO A 115 1.25 -13.17 18.38
N THR A 116 1.47 -11.86 18.51
CA THR A 116 0.55 -10.95 19.20
C THR A 116 -0.55 -10.39 18.31
N ARG A 117 -0.45 -10.50 16.98
CA ARG A 117 -1.41 -9.92 16.02
C ARG A 117 -1.45 -10.70 14.71
N VAL A 118 -2.64 -11.11 14.30
CA VAL A 118 -2.92 -11.78 13.02
C VAL A 118 -3.68 -10.82 12.12
N LYS A 119 -3.36 -10.79 10.83
CA LYS A 119 -4.04 -9.95 9.85
C LYS A 119 -5.36 -10.58 9.41
N GLU A 120 -6.46 -9.86 9.63
CA GLU A 120 -7.83 -10.27 9.26
C GLU A 120 -8.23 -9.71 7.90
N TYR A 121 -7.78 -8.50 7.59
CA TYR A 121 -8.12 -7.83 6.34
C TYR A 121 -7.01 -6.88 5.90
N GLN A 122 -6.82 -6.78 4.59
CA GLN A 122 -5.96 -5.80 3.96
C GLN A 122 -6.67 -5.26 2.73
N ALA A 123 -6.91 -3.96 2.71
CA ALA A 123 -7.48 -3.31 1.54
C ALA A 123 -6.51 -3.40 0.36
N VAL A 124 -7.09 -3.72 -0.79
CA VAL A 124 -6.37 -3.78 -2.06
C VAL A 124 -6.12 -2.34 -2.55
N PRO A 125 -4.98 -2.05 -3.22
CA PRO A 125 -4.71 -0.73 -3.80
C PRO A 125 -5.80 -0.22 -4.74
N LYS A 126 -5.76 1.07 -5.07
CA LYS A 126 -6.81 1.74 -5.87
C LYS A 126 -6.82 1.24 -7.33
N ASP A 127 -7.97 1.37 -7.99
CA ASP A 127 -8.18 0.86 -9.35
C ASP A 127 -7.55 1.74 -10.44
N TYR A 128 -7.22 3.00 -10.13
CA TYR A 128 -6.63 3.95 -11.08
C TYR A 128 -5.35 4.57 -10.51
N VAL A 129 -4.38 4.77 -11.39
CA VAL A 129 -3.08 5.43 -11.08
C VAL A 129 -3.22 6.87 -10.56
N ILE A 130 -4.38 7.50 -10.79
CA ILE A 130 -4.63 8.92 -10.46
C ILE A 130 -5.58 9.10 -9.27
N ASP A 131 -6.06 8.03 -8.64
CA ASP A 131 -7.08 8.14 -7.60
C ASP A 131 -6.53 8.76 -6.30
N ALA A 132 -7.25 9.76 -5.81
CA ALA A 132 -7.03 10.32 -4.48
C ALA A 132 -7.76 9.49 -3.41
N GLY A 133 -7.16 9.33 -2.23
CA GLY A 133 -7.75 8.58 -1.12
C GLY A 133 -6.69 7.96 -0.23
N ALA A 134 -7.11 7.22 0.80
CA ALA A 134 -6.15 6.45 1.60
C ALA A 134 -5.47 5.37 0.76
N ASP A 135 -4.18 5.17 0.97
CA ASP A 135 -3.39 4.27 0.12
C ASP A 135 -3.43 2.83 0.62
N GLY A 136 -3.73 2.62 1.91
CA GLY A 136 -3.95 1.28 2.45
C GLY A 136 -4.71 1.26 3.78
N LEU A 137 -5.34 0.12 4.06
CA LEU A 137 -5.97 -0.21 5.33
C LEU A 137 -5.63 -1.65 5.68
N VAL A 138 -5.20 -1.89 6.92
CA VAL A 138 -5.02 -3.25 7.45
C VAL A 138 -5.78 -3.39 8.75
N ILE A 139 -6.53 -4.47 8.91
CA ILE A 139 -7.19 -4.86 10.16
C ILE A 139 -6.48 -6.09 10.70
N TYR A 140 -6.16 -6.05 11.99
CA TYR A 140 -5.54 -7.13 12.73
C TYR A 140 -6.44 -7.57 13.87
N ARG A 141 -6.43 -8.86 14.18
CA ARG A 141 -6.87 -9.40 15.46
C ARG A 141 -5.70 -9.47 16.43
N SER A 142 -5.90 -8.98 17.64
CA SER A 142 -4.93 -9.05 18.72
C SER A 142 -5.07 -10.36 19.49
N ASN A 143 -3.97 -11.09 19.64
CA ASN A 143 -3.89 -12.35 20.38
C ASN A 143 -3.15 -12.22 21.71
N ASN A 144 -2.85 -10.98 22.14
CA ASN A 144 -2.08 -10.71 23.34
C ASN A 144 -2.89 -10.77 24.66
N GLY A 145 -4.21 -10.98 24.59
CA GLY A 145 -5.10 -11.03 25.76
C GLY A 145 -5.25 -9.70 26.52
N THR A 146 -4.63 -8.62 26.05
CA THR A 146 -4.62 -7.30 26.70
C THR A 146 -4.82 -6.19 25.68
N GLY A 147 -5.88 -5.39 25.83
CA GLY A 147 -6.23 -4.32 24.88
C GLY A 147 -7.36 -4.72 23.93
N PRO A 148 -7.57 -3.97 22.84
CA PRO A 148 -8.66 -4.23 21.92
C PRO A 148 -8.44 -5.51 21.11
N GLU A 149 -9.53 -6.22 20.85
CA GLU A 149 -9.52 -7.45 20.04
C GLU A 149 -9.19 -7.17 18.58
N LEU A 150 -9.77 -6.10 18.00
CA LEU A 150 -9.50 -5.68 16.63
C LEU A 150 -8.78 -4.33 16.61
N LEU A 151 -7.81 -4.25 15.71
CA LEU A 151 -6.95 -3.08 15.50
C LEU A 151 -6.98 -2.74 14.02
N PHE A 152 -7.06 -1.47 13.65
CA PHE A 152 -6.80 -1.06 12.27
C PHE A 152 -5.57 -0.17 12.15
N ARG A 153 -4.96 -0.19 10.96
CA ARG A 153 -3.86 0.68 10.56
C ARG A 153 -4.18 1.30 9.21
N LEU A 154 -4.33 2.62 9.19
CA LEU A 154 -4.42 3.40 7.96
C LEU A 154 -3.03 3.71 7.43
N TRP A 155 -2.79 3.50 6.14
CA TRP A 155 -1.50 3.74 5.52
C TRP A 155 -1.57 4.88 4.51
N GLU A 156 -0.58 5.77 4.60
CA GLU A 156 -0.28 6.77 3.58
C GLU A 156 1.03 6.38 2.90
N MET A 157 1.01 6.34 1.58
CA MET A 157 2.11 5.89 0.75
C MET A 157 2.58 7.06 -0.12
N ARG A 158 3.89 7.29 -0.09
CA ARG A 158 4.52 8.31 -0.92
C ARG A 158 5.55 7.69 -1.83
N LYS A 159 5.86 8.41 -2.91
CA LYS A 159 7.08 8.19 -3.66
C LYS A 159 8.05 9.33 -3.41
N TYR A 160 9.34 9.02 -3.47
CA TYR A 160 10.42 9.99 -3.56
C TYR A 160 11.33 9.63 -4.73
N THR A 161 11.32 10.46 -5.77
CA THR A 161 12.09 10.25 -7.01
C THR A 161 13.26 11.23 -7.15
N GLY A 162 13.64 11.95 -6.08
CA GLY A 162 14.58 13.07 -6.14
C GLY A 162 13.90 14.40 -6.46
N GLY A 163 14.59 15.52 -6.21
CA GLY A 163 14.07 16.88 -6.43
C GLY A 163 14.45 17.84 -5.30
N GLN A 164 13.74 18.98 -5.19
CA GLN A 164 13.98 19.95 -4.11
C GLN A 164 13.52 19.46 -2.73
N GLU A 165 12.57 18.54 -2.69
CA GLU A 165 12.14 17.94 -1.42
C GLU A 165 13.17 16.92 -0.90
N SER A 166 13.18 16.72 0.42
CA SER A 166 13.93 15.65 1.07
C SER A 166 12.99 14.51 1.46
N ILE A 167 13.51 13.29 1.61
CA ILE A 167 12.72 12.16 2.13
C ILE A 167 12.10 12.47 3.50
N SER A 168 12.83 13.17 4.37
CA SER A 168 12.29 13.61 5.66
C SER A 168 11.09 14.55 5.47
N GLY A 169 11.14 15.44 4.48
CA GLY A 169 10.02 16.28 4.06
C GLY A 169 8.84 15.46 3.56
N THR A 170 9.08 14.47 2.68
CA THR A 170 8.05 13.56 2.16
C THR A 170 7.37 12.77 3.29
N VAL A 171 8.14 12.20 4.22
CA VAL A 171 7.63 11.48 5.40
C VAL A 171 6.80 12.41 6.29
N THR A 172 7.30 13.63 6.53
CA THR A 172 6.60 14.64 7.34
C THR A 172 5.26 15.02 6.70
N GLY A 173 5.25 15.28 5.39
CA GLY A 173 4.02 15.59 4.64
C GLY A 173 3.02 14.45 4.66
N ALA A 174 3.46 13.19 4.64
CA ALA A 174 2.59 12.02 4.80
C ALA A 174 1.93 11.98 6.18
N TRP A 175 2.70 12.19 7.26
CA TRP A 175 2.13 12.25 8.61
C TRP A 175 1.15 13.42 8.79
N GLN A 176 1.47 14.59 8.24
CA GLN A 176 0.56 15.75 8.24
C GLN A 176 -0.74 15.44 7.48
N GLN A 177 -0.66 14.76 6.33
CA GLN A 177 -1.83 14.34 5.57
C GLN A 177 -2.69 13.36 6.38
N LEU A 178 -2.10 12.35 7.01
CA LEU A 178 -2.83 11.41 7.89
C LEU A 178 -3.47 12.12 9.08
N SER A 179 -2.78 13.07 9.69
CA SER A 179 -3.31 13.86 10.80
C SER A 179 -4.50 14.71 10.37
N LYS A 180 -4.43 15.36 9.20
CA LYS A 180 -5.46 16.30 8.72
C LYS A 180 -6.65 15.62 8.05
N HIS A 181 -6.40 14.53 7.32
CA HIS A 181 -7.38 13.89 6.43
C HIS A 181 -7.71 12.45 6.80
N GLY A 182 -7.09 11.90 7.86
CA GLY A 182 -7.21 10.48 8.21
C GLY A 182 -8.66 9.99 8.37
N THR A 183 -9.58 10.78 8.93
CA THR A 183 -11.00 10.38 9.02
C THR A 183 -11.65 10.24 7.64
N ARG A 184 -11.42 11.21 6.74
CA ARG A 184 -11.92 11.13 5.36
C ARG A 184 -11.32 9.91 4.63
N CYS A 185 -10.05 9.64 4.85
CA CYS A 185 -9.36 8.46 4.34
C CYS A 185 -10.01 7.16 4.85
N VAL A 186 -10.32 7.06 6.15
CA VAL A 186 -11.04 5.89 6.70
C VAL A 186 -12.43 5.75 6.08
N ILE A 187 -13.20 6.84 5.98
CA ILE A 187 -14.53 6.82 5.36
C ILE A 187 -14.47 6.29 3.91
N SER A 188 -13.47 6.74 3.13
CA SER A 188 -13.28 6.22 1.77
C SER A 188 -13.01 4.72 1.74
N GLN A 189 -12.34 4.17 2.74
CA GLN A 189 -12.03 2.74 2.84
C GLN A 189 -13.23 1.90 3.31
N VAL A 190 -14.07 2.44 4.21
CA VAL A 190 -15.29 1.77 4.70
C VAL A 190 -16.30 1.52 3.58
N ALA A 191 -16.43 2.45 2.63
CA ALA A 191 -17.33 2.31 1.48
C ALA A 191 -17.00 1.13 0.54
N TRP A 192 -15.80 0.55 0.69
CA TRP A 192 -15.35 -0.63 -0.08
C TRP A 192 -15.29 -1.90 0.78
N ALA A 193 -14.91 -1.77 2.05
CA ALA A 193 -14.68 -2.91 2.94
C ALA A 193 -15.96 -3.67 3.31
N ASP A 194 -17.13 -3.02 3.34
CA ASP A 194 -18.43 -3.65 3.61
C ASP A 194 -18.78 -4.79 2.64
N LYS A 195 -18.18 -4.81 1.44
CA LYS A 195 -18.36 -5.85 0.42
C LYS A 195 -17.44 -7.05 0.59
N HIS A 196 -16.42 -6.98 1.44
CA HIS A 196 -15.32 -7.95 1.48
C HIS A 196 -15.09 -8.58 2.85
N VAL A 197 -15.65 -8.00 3.91
CA VAL A 197 -15.58 -8.57 5.26
C VAL A 197 -16.98 -8.87 5.80
N SER A 198 -17.09 -9.90 6.62
CA SER A 198 -18.34 -10.31 7.27
C SER A 198 -18.09 -10.59 8.76
N GLY A 199 -19.15 -10.85 9.52
CA GLY A 199 -19.03 -11.15 10.95
C GLY A 199 -18.56 -9.95 11.78
N ASP A 200 -17.76 -10.24 12.80
CA ASP A 200 -17.22 -9.25 13.75
C ASP A 200 -16.28 -8.24 13.08
N VAL A 201 -15.46 -8.66 12.10
CA VAL A 201 -14.61 -7.76 11.31
C VAL A 201 -15.46 -6.77 10.51
N GLY A 202 -16.58 -7.23 9.93
CA GLY A 202 -17.55 -6.36 9.25
C GLY A 202 -18.18 -5.33 10.20
N ALA A 203 -18.59 -5.76 11.40
CA ALA A 203 -19.11 -4.87 12.43
C ALA A 203 -18.05 -3.88 12.96
N PHE A 204 -16.77 -4.26 12.96
CA PHE A 204 -15.66 -3.36 13.30
C PHE A 204 -15.39 -2.33 12.21
N VAL A 205 -15.53 -2.70 10.93
CA VAL A 205 -15.38 -1.77 9.79
C VAL A 205 -16.33 -0.57 9.89
N SER A 206 -17.58 -0.77 10.32
CA SER A 206 -18.52 0.35 10.50
C SER A 206 -18.12 1.32 11.62
N GLN A 207 -17.26 0.91 12.55
CA GLN A 207 -16.81 1.73 13.69
C GLN A 207 -15.53 2.53 13.39
N LEU A 208 -14.78 2.19 12.34
CA LEU A 208 -13.48 2.80 12.06
C LEU A 208 -13.49 4.35 12.01
N PRO A 209 -14.49 5.02 11.42
CA PRO A 209 -14.52 6.48 11.38
C PRO A 209 -14.59 7.09 12.78
N GLU A 210 -15.42 6.54 13.66
CA GLU A 210 -15.56 6.98 15.04
C GLU A 210 -14.28 6.71 15.83
N LEU A 211 -13.75 5.48 15.76
CA LEU A 211 -12.48 5.10 16.39
C LEU A 211 -11.32 6.01 15.95
N ARG A 212 -11.31 6.47 14.69
CA ARG A 212 -10.32 7.43 14.21
C ARG A 212 -10.48 8.79 14.87
N LEU A 213 -11.72 9.30 14.93
CA LEU A 213 -12.07 10.63 15.45
C LEU A 213 -11.84 10.73 16.96
N THR A 214 -12.24 9.72 17.72
CA THR A 214 -12.08 9.67 19.18
C THR A 214 -10.65 9.33 19.60
N GLY A 215 -9.84 8.87 18.65
CA GLY A 215 -8.46 8.50 18.92
C GLY A 215 -8.31 7.20 19.67
N ASP A 216 -9.26 6.28 19.51
CA ASP A 216 -9.29 5.00 20.18
C ASP A 216 -7.99 4.19 19.97
N VAL A 217 -7.62 3.41 20.99
CA VAL A 217 -6.43 2.53 20.99
C VAL A 217 -6.46 1.48 19.87
N SER A 218 -7.66 1.16 19.38
CA SER A 218 -7.90 0.27 18.23
C SER A 218 -7.45 0.88 16.91
N SER A 219 -7.35 2.21 16.85
CA SER A 219 -6.91 2.92 15.68
C SER A 219 -5.39 3.07 15.67
N GLY A 220 -4.74 2.86 14.51
CA GLY A 220 -3.36 3.27 14.24
C GLY A 220 -3.16 3.79 12.82
N ALA A 221 -1.93 4.22 12.51
CA ALA A 221 -1.55 4.60 11.16
C ALA A 221 -0.07 4.29 10.88
N GLY A 222 0.27 4.17 9.60
CA GLY A 222 1.61 3.92 9.08
C GLY A 222 1.91 4.80 7.87
N VAL A 223 3.18 5.03 7.58
CA VAL A 223 3.63 5.69 6.36
C VAL A 223 4.62 4.79 5.65
N SER A 224 4.43 4.60 4.35
CA SER A 224 5.41 3.93 3.48
C SER A 224 5.95 4.93 2.46
N VAL A 225 7.24 4.83 2.12
CA VAL A 225 7.86 5.67 1.09
C VAL A 225 8.65 4.81 0.12
N ALA A 226 8.20 4.76 -1.13
CA ALA A 226 8.96 4.17 -2.23
C ALA A 226 10.05 5.14 -2.68
N THR A 227 11.30 4.69 -2.74
CA THR A 227 12.43 5.55 -3.12
C THR A 227 13.55 4.80 -3.85
N ASN A 228 14.48 5.54 -4.44
CA ASN A 228 15.67 4.96 -5.07
C ASN A 228 16.75 4.64 -4.02
N SER A 229 17.65 3.72 -4.36
CA SER A 229 18.71 3.25 -3.45
C SER A 229 19.64 4.36 -2.97
N SER A 230 19.92 5.36 -3.82
CA SER A 230 20.75 6.52 -3.47
C SER A 230 20.14 7.43 -2.40
N ALA A 231 18.81 7.37 -2.21
CA ALA A 231 18.11 8.20 -1.25
C ALA A 231 17.70 7.43 0.02
N ALA A 232 17.94 6.11 0.11
CA ALA A 232 17.54 5.31 1.27
C ALA A 232 18.01 5.93 2.61
N PRO A 233 17.08 6.32 3.51
CA PRO A 233 17.44 7.07 4.70
C PRO A 233 18.12 6.16 5.74
N ARG A 234 19.07 6.70 6.51
CA ARG A 234 19.59 6.02 7.72
C ARG A 234 18.65 6.19 8.91
N ARG A 235 17.94 7.31 8.97
CA ARG A 235 16.95 7.65 10.00
C ARG A 235 15.70 8.18 9.32
N ALA A 236 14.55 7.61 9.64
CA ALA A 236 13.24 8.00 9.13
C ALA A 236 12.19 7.79 10.21
N PHE A 237 11.00 8.38 10.02
CA PHE A 237 9.81 8.19 10.87
C PHE A 237 9.96 8.58 12.36
N SER A 238 11.09 9.15 12.76
CA SER A 238 11.39 9.52 14.16
C SER A 238 10.34 10.44 14.81
N THR A 239 9.64 11.25 14.01
CA THR A 239 8.63 12.21 14.43
C THR A 239 7.19 11.70 14.31
N ALA A 240 6.95 10.44 13.93
CA ALA A 240 5.59 9.91 13.75
C ALA A 240 4.67 10.18 14.96
N HIS A 241 5.22 10.01 16.17
CA HIS A 241 4.52 10.23 17.44
C HIS A 241 4.04 11.67 17.66
N THR A 242 4.64 12.67 16.99
CA THR A 242 4.23 14.08 17.14
C THR A 242 3.01 14.44 16.30
N TYR A 243 2.66 13.63 15.30
CA TYR A 243 1.52 13.89 14.42
C TYR A 243 0.26 13.09 14.79
N LEU A 244 0.42 12.09 15.65
CA LEU A 244 -0.66 11.19 16.06
C LEU A 244 -0.64 11.07 17.59
N THR A 245 -0.78 12.24 18.23
CA THR A 245 -0.50 12.52 19.65
C THR A 245 -1.45 11.83 20.64
N TRP A 246 -2.53 11.23 20.16
CA TRP A 246 -3.55 10.61 21.00
C TRP A 246 -3.37 9.09 21.19
N ARG A 247 -2.17 8.54 20.96
CA ARG A 247 -1.99 7.07 20.83
C ARG A 247 -0.85 6.49 21.65
N THR A 248 -1.08 5.27 22.12
CA THR A 248 -0.20 4.52 23.02
C THR A 248 1.16 4.21 22.38
N PRO A 249 2.28 4.38 23.11
CA PRO A 249 3.59 3.93 22.67
C PRO A 249 3.56 2.43 22.29
N GLY A 250 4.07 2.08 21.09
CA GLY A 250 4.07 0.69 20.59
C GLY A 250 3.06 0.39 19.47
N SER A 251 2.24 1.36 19.06
CA SER A 251 1.38 1.27 17.88
C SER A 251 2.09 1.56 16.55
N TRP A 252 3.32 2.05 16.62
CA TRP A 252 4.09 2.59 15.51
C TRP A 252 4.96 1.53 14.86
N ARG A 253 4.59 1.10 13.66
CA ARG A 253 5.48 0.46 12.70
C ARG A 253 5.22 1.12 11.35
N ALA A 254 6.26 1.71 10.78
CA ALA A 254 6.29 2.17 9.40
C ALA A 254 6.93 1.08 8.52
#